data_AF-A0A662RWB5-F1
#
_entry.id   AF-A0A662RWB5-F1
#
_cell.length_a   1.000
_cell.length_b   1.000
_cell.length_c   1.000
_cell.angle_alpha   90.00
_cell.angle_beta   90.00
_cell.angle_gamma   90.00
#
_symmetry.space_group_name_H-M   'P 1'
#
loop_
_entity.id
_entity.type
_entity.pdbx_description
1 polymer ?
#
loop_
_entity_poly.entity_id
_entity_poly.type
_entity_poly.pdbx_seq_one_letter_code
_entity_poly.pdbx_strand_id
1 'polypeptide(L)'
;MNAPLEAEKRDAKLNSGMSESLRRLIAAVLMAACGITSIISIFWAEPFNAQFFLGIVGALCIPAALFILSESYERTFIISIISVEFLIIAYPIVISFAPHFDFDFNSYAAVVVICAGIPAVYLSGFPDERGASRLTVFNILWAIFGIALFLRAFLPYPNVFREPVRYGPDDPVYHMRLVENALLGDHFPFRIFYDAYTYFPFGSHLHFAPLYDQIMIFAAWIIGMGNVTHALIDAVGAYYPAILG
;
A
#
# COMPACT_ATOMS: atom_id res chain seq x y z
N MET A 1 -26.61 13.98 -48.09
CA MET A 1 -26.94 12.77 -47.31
C MET A 1 -25.94 12.63 -46.16
N ASN A 2 -25.92 13.60 -45.21
CA ASN A 2 -24.97 13.65 -44.07
C ASN A 2 -25.67 13.88 -42.71
N ALA A 3 -27.00 13.95 -42.69
CA ALA A 3 -27.77 14.21 -41.48
C ALA A 3 -27.66 13.14 -40.36
N PRO A 4 -27.55 11.83 -40.63
CA PRO A 4 -27.56 10.84 -39.55
C PRO A 4 -26.23 10.78 -38.78
N LEU A 5 -25.11 11.13 -39.42
CA LEU A 5 -23.77 11.05 -38.80
C LEU A 5 -23.48 12.21 -37.83
N GLU A 6 -24.14 13.36 -38.02
CA GLU A 6 -24.03 14.49 -37.09
C GLU A 6 -24.96 14.36 -35.87
N ALA A 7 -26.11 13.70 -36.02
CA ALA A 7 -26.98 13.37 -34.91
C ALA A 7 -26.32 12.36 -33.96
N GLU A 8 -25.72 11.29 -34.52
CA GLU A 8 -25.00 10.27 -33.74
C GLU A 8 -23.75 10.84 -33.03
N LYS A 9 -23.02 11.78 -33.65
CA LYS A 9 -21.92 12.52 -33.00
C LYS A 9 -22.40 13.50 -31.93
N ARG A 10 -23.58 14.10 -32.08
CA ARG A 10 -24.19 14.95 -31.05
C ARG A 10 -24.66 14.11 -29.85
N ASP A 11 -25.24 12.95 -30.09
CA ASP A 11 -25.74 12.05 -29.04
C ASP A 11 -24.59 11.34 -28.31
N ALA A 12 -23.50 10.99 -29.01
CA ALA A 12 -22.26 10.50 -28.38
C ALA A 12 -21.58 11.58 -27.51
N LYS A 13 -21.67 12.86 -27.90
CA LYS A 13 -21.15 13.99 -27.13
C LYS A 13 -22.06 14.34 -25.94
N LEU A 14 -23.38 14.15 -26.07
CA LEU A 14 -24.36 14.27 -24.98
C LEU A 14 -24.16 13.16 -23.92
N ASN A 15 -23.89 11.93 -24.36
CA ASN A 15 -23.68 10.78 -23.46
C ASN A 15 -22.28 10.71 -22.81
N SER A 16 -21.31 11.53 -23.25
CA SER A 16 -20.02 11.70 -22.55
C SER A 16 -20.05 12.73 -21.40
N GLY A 17 -21.21 13.36 -21.18
CA GLY A 17 -21.32 14.60 -20.42
C GLY A 17 -21.72 14.44 -18.96
N MET A 18 -20.84 13.87 -18.12
CA MET A 18 -20.82 14.39 -16.75
C MET A 18 -20.23 15.79 -16.83
N SER A 19 -21.07 16.83 -16.68
CA SER A 19 -20.63 18.23 -16.86
C SER A 19 -19.40 18.49 -16.00
N GLU A 20 -18.47 19.27 -16.52
CA GLU A 20 -17.22 19.58 -15.84
C GLU A 20 -17.46 20.14 -14.43
N SER A 21 -18.53 20.92 -14.27
CA SER A 21 -19.03 21.41 -12.98
C SER A 21 -19.48 20.29 -12.04
N LEU A 22 -20.16 19.25 -12.55
CA LEU A 22 -20.58 18.10 -11.76
C LEU A 22 -19.37 17.25 -11.31
N ARG A 23 -18.36 17.08 -12.17
CA ARG A 23 -17.11 16.38 -11.79
C ARG A 23 -16.35 17.11 -10.69
N ARG A 24 -16.23 18.44 -10.81
CA ARG A 24 -15.60 19.30 -9.78
C ARG A 24 -16.35 19.24 -8.46
N LEU A 25 -17.68 19.28 -8.51
CA LEU A 25 -18.52 19.16 -7.32
C LEU A 25 -18.34 17.81 -6.63
N ILE A 26 -18.36 16.70 -7.38
CA ILE A 26 -18.14 15.35 -6.85
C ILE A 26 -16.75 15.24 -6.21
N ALA A 27 -15.69 15.71 -6.89
CA ALA A 27 -14.34 15.68 -6.36
C ALA A 27 -14.21 16.51 -5.06
N ALA A 28 -14.78 17.71 -5.02
CA ALA A 28 -14.77 18.56 -3.82
C ALA A 28 -15.51 17.90 -2.66
N VAL A 29 -16.66 17.28 -2.90
CA VAL A 29 -17.44 16.57 -1.86
C VAL A 29 -16.65 15.38 -1.31
N LEU A 30 -16.02 14.59 -2.17
CA LEU A 30 -15.20 13.44 -1.74
C LEU A 30 -13.96 13.87 -0.95
N MET A 31 -13.30 14.96 -1.36
CA MET A 31 -12.17 15.54 -0.63
C MET A 31 -12.59 16.10 0.73
N ALA A 32 -13.74 16.76 0.80
CA ALA A 32 -14.28 17.24 2.07
C ALA A 32 -14.65 16.08 3.00
N ALA A 33 -15.28 15.02 2.46
CA ALA A 33 -15.59 13.81 3.21
C ALA A 33 -14.32 13.15 3.77
N CYS A 34 -13.29 12.98 2.93
CA CYS A 34 -11.98 12.47 3.31
C CYS A 34 -11.34 13.29 4.45
N GLY A 35 -11.38 14.62 4.33
CA GLY A 35 -10.88 15.52 5.35
C GLY A 35 -11.64 15.43 6.68
N ILE A 36 -12.97 15.35 6.63
CA ILE A 36 -13.83 15.20 7.83
C ILE A 36 -13.56 13.86 8.52
N THR A 37 -13.49 12.76 7.76
CA THR A 37 -13.16 11.43 8.32
C THR A 37 -11.76 11.41 8.92
N SER A 38 -10.82 12.17 8.35
CA SER A 38 -9.46 12.31 8.89
C SER A 38 -9.45 13.07 10.21
N ILE A 39 -10.21 14.16 10.34
CA ILE A 39 -10.36 14.88 11.61
C ILE A 39 -10.95 13.96 12.69
N ILE A 40 -12.00 13.20 12.34
CA ILE A 40 -12.57 12.22 13.27
C ILE A 40 -11.50 11.21 13.68
N SER A 41 -10.69 10.72 12.74
CA SER A 41 -9.61 9.78 13.06
C SER A 41 -8.55 10.33 14.03
N ILE A 42 -8.28 11.65 14.00
CA ILE A 42 -7.36 12.33 14.94
C ILE A 42 -7.92 12.29 16.37
N PHE A 43 -9.22 12.56 16.54
CA PHE A 43 -9.85 12.61 17.87
C PHE A 43 -9.84 11.25 18.59
N TRP A 44 -9.78 10.16 17.83
CA TRP A 44 -9.71 8.79 18.34
C TRP A 44 -8.29 8.20 18.28
N ALA A 45 -7.29 8.97 17.83
CA ALA A 45 -5.91 8.54 17.78
C ALA A 45 -5.16 8.98 19.04
N GLU A 46 -4.25 8.13 19.51
CA GLU A 46 -3.26 8.56 20.50
C GLU A 46 -2.32 9.62 19.91
N PRO A 47 -1.94 10.65 20.70
CA PRO A 47 -1.08 11.72 20.22
C PRO A 47 0.29 11.17 19.81
N PHE A 48 0.81 11.66 18.68
CA PHE A 48 2.10 11.25 18.06
C PHE A 48 2.16 9.83 17.48
N ASN A 49 1.03 9.12 17.41
CA ASN A 49 0.94 7.86 16.67
C ASN A 49 0.92 8.12 15.14
N ALA A 50 1.33 7.15 14.31
CA ALA A 50 1.21 7.22 12.85
C ALA A 50 -0.22 7.53 12.39
N GLN A 51 -1.26 7.04 13.09
CA GLN A 51 -2.65 7.39 12.81
C GLN A 51 -2.94 8.88 13.01
N PHE A 52 -2.34 9.50 14.04
CA PHE A 52 -2.46 10.93 14.30
C PHE A 52 -1.82 11.75 13.17
N PHE A 53 -0.63 11.35 12.71
CA PHE A 53 0.04 12.00 11.57
C PHE A 53 -0.72 11.80 10.24
N LEU A 54 -1.23 10.59 9.97
CA LEU A 54 -2.10 10.32 8.82
C LEU A 54 -3.37 11.16 8.85
N GLY A 55 -4.00 11.30 10.03
CA GLY A 55 -5.16 12.15 10.23
C GLY A 55 -4.87 13.62 9.96
N ILE A 56 -3.71 14.14 10.40
CA ILE A 56 -3.28 15.53 10.14
C ILE A 56 -3.13 15.75 8.63
N VAL A 57 -2.42 14.85 7.93
CA VAL A 57 -2.25 14.97 6.47
C VAL A 57 -3.59 14.85 5.75
N GLY A 58 -4.46 13.95 6.21
CA GLY A 58 -5.83 13.81 5.72
C GLY A 58 -6.69 15.06 5.92
N ALA A 59 -6.54 15.77 7.04
CA ALA A 59 -7.26 17.01 7.30
C ALA A 59 -6.92 18.14 6.30
N LEU A 60 -5.75 18.10 5.64
CA LEU A 60 -5.38 19.01 4.55
C LEU A 60 -6.29 18.85 3.31
N CYS A 61 -7.09 17.78 3.23
CA CYS A 61 -8.08 17.60 2.17
C CYS A 61 -9.26 18.59 2.28
N ILE A 62 -9.54 19.15 3.46
CA ILE A 62 -10.62 20.15 3.66
C ILE A 62 -10.31 21.49 2.98
N PRO A 63 -9.16 22.14 3.26
CA PRO A 63 -8.82 23.35 2.53
C PRO A 63 -8.70 23.05 1.02
N ALA A 64 -8.15 21.90 0.62
CA ALA A 64 -8.14 21.51 -0.79
C ALA A 64 -9.55 21.46 -1.42
N ALA A 65 -10.54 20.90 -0.73
CA ALA A 65 -11.93 20.85 -1.20
C ALA A 65 -12.57 22.24 -1.37
N LEU A 66 -12.37 23.14 -0.40
CA LEU A 66 -12.89 24.51 -0.47
C LEU A 66 -12.24 25.31 -1.61
N PHE A 67 -10.95 25.07 -1.87
CA PHE A 67 -10.22 25.75 -2.94
C PHE A 67 -10.52 25.19 -4.34
N ILE A 68 -10.87 23.90 -4.49
CA ILE A 68 -11.40 23.34 -5.75
C ILE A 68 -12.68 24.08 -6.19
N LEU A 69 -13.45 24.59 -5.24
CA LEU A 69 -14.65 25.40 -5.48
C LEU A 69 -14.34 26.88 -5.76
N SER A 70 -13.09 27.32 -5.58
CA SER A 70 -12.63 28.70 -5.84
C SER A 70 -11.93 28.81 -7.21
N GLU A 71 -12.06 29.95 -7.91
CA GLU A 71 -11.52 30.13 -9.27
C GLU A 71 -9.98 30.21 -9.39
N SER A 72 -9.21 30.03 -8.30
CA SER A 72 -7.74 30.13 -8.29
C SER A 72 -7.08 28.75 -8.39
N TYR A 73 -6.93 28.26 -9.62
CA TYR A 73 -6.89 26.82 -9.94
C TYR A 73 -5.49 26.14 -9.98
N GLU A 74 -4.43 26.80 -10.47
CA GLU A 74 -3.25 26.05 -10.96
C GLU A 74 -2.26 25.57 -9.89
N ARG A 75 -1.89 26.38 -8.89
CA ARG A 75 -0.87 25.98 -7.88
C ARG A 75 -1.43 25.08 -6.77
N THR A 76 -2.70 25.23 -6.44
CA THR A 76 -3.35 24.53 -5.32
C THR A 76 -3.78 23.12 -5.72
N PHE A 77 -4.12 22.92 -7.00
CA PHE A 77 -4.38 21.61 -7.59
C PHE A 77 -3.21 20.64 -7.37
N ILE A 78 -1.98 21.09 -7.64
CA ILE A 78 -0.77 20.28 -7.47
C ILE A 78 -0.57 19.89 -5.99
N ILE A 79 -0.77 20.81 -5.05
CA ILE A 79 -0.61 20.53 -3.61
C ILE A 79 -1.67 19.55 -3.10
N SER A 80 -2.92 19.68 -3.60
CA SER A 80 -3.99 18.75 -3.24
C SER A 80 -3.73 17.34 -3.77
N ILE A 81 -3.19 17.22 -4.99
CA ILE A 81 -2.79 15.94 -5.59
C ILE A 81 -1.66 15.30 -4.78
N ILE A 82 -0.59 16.05 -4.47
CA ILE A 82 0.55 15.52 -3.68
C ILE A 82 0.09 15.01 -2.31
N SER A 83 -0.83 15.72 -1.66
CA SER A 83 -1.33 15.34 -0.33
C SER A 83 -2.17 14.06 -0.39
N VAL A 84 -3.02 13.95 -1.42
CA VAL A 84 -3.83 12.76 -1.69
C VAL A 84 -2.97 11.57 -2.11
N GLU A 85 -1.97 11.79 -2.95
CA GLU A 85 -0.98 10.78 -3.36
C GLU A 85 -0.23 10.21 -2.16
N PHE A 86 0.25 11.08 -1.25
CA PHE A 86 0.93 10.61 -0.05
C PHE A 86 0.03 9.72 0.81
N LEU A 87 -1.25 10.07 0.96
CA LEU A 87 -2.21 9.27 1.73
C LEU A 87 -2.51 7.93 1.05
N ILE A 88 -2.68 7.93 -0.27
CA ILE A 88 -2.85 6.69 -1.05
C ILE A 88 -1.62 5.80 -0.90
N ILE A 89 -0.41 6.37 -0.96
CA ILE A 89 0.86 5.65 -0.88
C ILE A 89 1.10 5.10 0.52
N ALA A 90 1.08 5.95 1.54
CA ALA A 90 1.49 5.59 2.89
C ALA A 90 0.52 4.64 3.58
N TYR A 91 -0.78 4.75 3.30
CA TYR A 91 -1.78 4.14 4.14
C TYR A 91 -1.91 2.61 4.04
N PRO A 92 -1.91 1.97 2.84
CA PRO A 92 -1.95 0.52 2.76
C PRO A 92 -0.72 -0.12 3.41
N ILE A 93 0.43 0.55 3.35
CA ILE A 93 1.65 0.14 4.04
C ILE A 93 1.41 0.22 5.55
N VAL A 94 1.01 1.38 6.06
CA VAL A 94 0.79 1.57 7.50
C VAL A 94 -0.25 0.60 8.07
N ILE A 95 -1.37 0.33 7.37
CA ILE A 95 -2.34 -0.68 7.82
C ILE A 95 -1.73 -2.08 7.82
N SER A 96 -1.04 -2.45 6.75
CA SER A 96 -0.60 -3.84 6.59
C SER A 96 0.41 -4.25 7.66
N PHE A 97 1.15 -3.28 8.19
CA PHE A 97 2.02 -3.46 9.34
C PHE A 97 1.40 -3.00 10.66
N ALA A 98 0.14 -2.52 10.64
CA ALA A 98 -0.57 -1.96 11.80
C ALA A 98 -0.39 -2.80 13.07
N PRO A 99 -0.69 -4.11 13.02
CA PRO A 99 -0.75 -4.92 14.22
C PRO A 99 0.64 -5.26 14.80
N HIS A 100 1.73 -5.05 14.04
CA HIS A 100 3.11 -5.33 14.48
C HIS A 100 3.76 -4.14 15.19
N PHE A 101 3.20 -2.94 15.03
CA PHE A 101 3.71 -1.69 15.61
C PHE A 101 2.71 -1.10 16.64
N ASP A 102 1.83 -1.93 17.20
CA ASP A 102 0.78 -1.53 18.15
C ASP A 102 -0.10 -0.38 17.63
N PHE A 103 -0.40 -0.39 16.33
CA PHE A 103 -1.33 0.58 15.74
C PHE A 103 -2.77 0.10 15.94
N ASP A 104 -3.58 0.88 16.66
CA ASP A 104 -5.02 0.65 16.79
C ASP A 104 -5.68 0.73 15.40
N PHE A 105 -6.19 -0.39 14.91
CA PHE A 105 -6.84 -0.44 13.61
C PHE A 105 -8.13 0.38 13.62
N ASN A 106 -8.07 1.56 13.01
CA ASN A 106 -9.22 2.42 12.85
C ASN A 106 -9.86 2.23 11.46
N SER A 107 -11.05 1.62 11.43
CA SER A 107 -11.86 1.44 10.21
C SER A 107 -12.17 2.75 9.48
N TYR A 108 -12.17 3.89 10.19
CA TYR A 108 -12.35 5.22 9.60
C TYR A 108 -11.19 5.61 8.69
N ALA A 109 -9.97 5.18 8.99
CA ALA A 109 -8.82 5.47 8.16
C ALA A 109 -8.87 4.66 6.84
N ALA A 110 -9.53 3.49 6.83
CA ALA A 110 -9.67 2.67 5.62
C ALA A 110 -10.61 3.34 4.63
N VAL A 111 -11.67 3.95 5.16
CA VAL A 111 -12.60 4.79 4.41
C VAL A 111 -11.89 6.04 3.88
N VAL A 112 -11.00 6.68 4.65
CA VAL A 112 -10.21 7.85 4.20
C VAL A 112 -9.46 7.53 2.89
N VAL A 113 -8.87 6.35 2.76
CA VAL A 113 -8.04 6.03 1.58
C VAL A 113 -8.82 5.57 0.36
N ILE A 114 -9.92 4.85 0.58
CA ILE A 114 -10.88 4.60 -0.50
C ILE A 114 -11.46 5.93 -0.99
N CYS A 115 -11.80 6.84 -0.08
CA CYS A 115 -12.36 8.16 -0.38
C CYS A 115 -11.33 9.15 -0.92
N ALA A 116 -10.02 8.99 -0.67
CA ALA A 116 -8.96 9.83 -1.22
C ALA A 116 -8.58 9.41 -2.65
N GLY A 117 -8.62 8.10 -2.96
CA GLY A 117 -8.30 7.57 -4.29
C GLY A 117 -9.28 7.99 -5.39
N ILE A 118 -10.58 8.07 -5.06
CA ILE A 118 -11.65 8.40 -6.02
C ILE A 118 -11.55 9.85 -6.55
N PRO A 119 -11.36 10.89 -5.72
CA PRO A 119 -11.18 12.26 -6.20
C PRO A 119 -9.97 12.41 -7.12
N ALA A 120 -8.85 11.72 -6.87
CA ALA A 120 -7.69 11.77 -7.77
C ALA A 120 -8.02 11.26 -9.19
N VAL A 121 -8.86 10.22 -9.30
CA VAL A 121 -9.35 9.71 -10.60
C VAL A 121 -10.23 10.75 -11.30
N TYR A 122 -11.13 11.42 -10.58
CA TYR A 122 -12.00 12.45 -11.17
C TYR A 122 -11.28 13.75 -11.53
N LEU A 123 -10.24 14.12 -10.78
CA LEU A 123 -9.41 15.30 -11.02
C LEU A 123 -8.40 15.12 -12.16
N SER A 124 -8.11 13.87 -12.56
CA SER A 124 -7.22 13.53 -13.68
C SER A 124 -7.74 13.93 -15.08
N GLY A 125 -8.92 14.53 -15.17
CA GLY A 125 -9.51 15.02 -16.43
C GLY A 125 -8.98 16.37 -16.95
N PHE A 126 -7.85 16.88 -16.44
CA PHE A 126 -7.37 18.25 -16.71
C PHE A 126 -5.86 18.30 -17.09
N PRO A 127 -5.41 19.37 -17.76
CA PRO A 127 -5.18 19.50 -19.20
C PRO A 127 -3.76 19.12 -19.66
N ASP A 128 -3.13 18.10 -19.07
CA ASP A 128 -1.92 17.49 -19.65
C ASP A 128 -2.13 15.99 -19.87
N GLU A 129 -2.60 15.64 -21.08
CA GLU A 129 -3.10 14.31 -21.45
C GLU A 129 -2.09 13.17 -21.18
N ARG A 130 -0.80 13.48 -21.04
CA ARG A 130 0.26 12.50 -20.76
C ARG A 130 0.62 12.35 -19.28
N GLY A 131 0.54 13.42 -18.50
CA GLY A 131 0.87 13.41 -17.07
C GLY A 131 -0.28 12.86 -16.21
N ALA A 132 -1.50 13.34 -16.50
CA ALA A 132 -2.69 12.96 -15.74
C ALA A 132 -3.06 11.48 -15.92
N SER A 133 -2.83 10.92 -17.12
CA SER A 133 -3.09 9.50 -17.40
C SER A 133 -2.13 8.55 -16.65
N ARG A 134 -0.85 8.92 -16.52
CA ARG A 134 0.16 8.14 -15.77
C ARG A 134 -0.16 8.10 -14.29
N LEU A 135 -0.60 9.22 -13.74
CA LEU A 135 -0.95 9.31 -12.33
C LEU A 135 -2.18 8.47 -11.99
N THR A 136 -3.21 8.50 -12.84
CA THR A 136 -4.39 7.65 -12.64
C THR A 136 -4.03 6.17 -12.69
N VAL A 137 -3.17 5.77 -13.63
CA VAL A 137 -2.68 4.38 -13.71
C VAL A 137 -1.89 4.02 -12.45
N PHE A 138 -0.98 4.88 -12.00
CA PHE A 138 -0.23 4.67 -10.77
C PHE A 138 -1.14 4.48 -9.56
N ASN A 139 -2.14 5.35 -9.39
CA ASN A 139 -3.09 5.27 -8.27
C ASN A 139 -3.92 3.98 -8.30
N ILE A 140 -4.35 3.55 -9.49
CA ILE A 140 -5.08 2.28 -9.64
C ILE A 140 -4.17 1.10 -9.27
N LEU A 141 -2.93 1.06 -9.79
CA LEU A 141 -1.97 -0.01 -9.47
C LEU A 141 -1.64 -0.03 -7.98
N TRP A 142 -1.49 1.15 -7.38
CA TRP A 142 -1.22 1.27 -5.95
C TRP A 142 -2.39 0.83 -5.09
N ALA A 143 -3.63 1.16 -5.48
CA ALA A 143 -4.83 0.68 -4.81
C ALA A 143 -4.93 -0.85 -4.89
N ILE A 144 -4.63 -1.45 -6.06
CA ILE A 144 -4.57 -2.91 -6.22
C ILE A 144 -3.51 -3.51 -5.30
N PHE A 145 -2.29 -2.95 -5.30
CA PHE A 145 -1.21 -3.39 -4.41
C PHE A 145 -1.60 -3.28 -2.93
N GLY A 146 -2.22 -2.17 -2.52
CA GLY A 146 -2.66 -1.96 -1.16
C GLY A 146 -3.75 -2.95 -0.71
N ILE A 147 -4.73 -3.22 -1.57
CA ILE A 147 -5.77 -4.23 -1.31
C ILE A 147 -5.13 -5.63 -1.23
N ALA A 148 -4.23 -5.96 -2.16
CA ALA A 148 -3.51 -7.23 -2.19
C ALA A 148 -2.71 -7.45 -0.90
N LEU A 149 -1.97 -6.43 -0.45
CA LEU A 149 -1.19 -6.48 0.78
C LEU A 149 -2.09 -6.59 2.01
N PHE A 150 -3.19 -5.81 2.08
CA PHE A 150 -4.16 -5.90 3.18
C PHE A 150 -4.74 -7.31 3.33
N LEU A 151 -5.14 -7.94 2.21
CA LEU A 151 -5.71 -9.29 2.22
C LEU A 151 -4.69 -10.35 2.68
N ARG A 152 -3.40 -10.16 2.41
CA ARG A 152 -2.34 -11.15 2.68
C ARG A 152 -1.56 -10.92 3.97
N ALA A 153 -1.51 -9.68 4.47
CA ALA A 153 -0.75 -9.32 5.66
C ALA A 153 -1.66 -9.11 6.87
N PHE A 154 -2.74 -8.33 6.71
CA PHE A 154 -3.59 -7.92 7.83
C PHE A 154 -4.60 -9.02 8.21
N LEU A 155 -5.33 -9.58 7.24
CA LEU A 155 -6.36 -10.58 7.53
C LEU A 155 -5.84 -11.85 8.22
N PRO A 156 -4.69 -12.44 7.82
CA PRO A 156 -4.15 -13.62 8.49
C PRO A 156 -3.30 -13.29 9.73
N TYR A 157 -3.08 -12.00 10.06
CA TYR A 157 -2.20 -11.56 11.15
C TYR A 157 -2.37 -12.35 12.47
N PRO A 158 -3.58 -12.50 13.06
CA PRO A 158 -3.73 -13.18 14.36
C PRO A 158 -3.44 -14.70 14.30
N ASN A 159 -3.34 -15.28 13.11
CA ASN A 159 -2.99 -16.68 12.92
C ASN A 159 -1.50 -16.87 12.66
N VAL A 160 -0.85 -15.89 12.01
CA VAL A 160 0.58 -15.92 11.65
C VAL A 160 1.44 -15.43 12.83
N PHE A 161 1.15 -14.25 13.36
CA PHE A 161 1.90 -13.64 14.46
C PHE A 161 1.40 -14.15 15.81
N ARG A 162 1.77 -15.39 16.12
CA ARG A 162 1.65 -16.00 17.46
C ARG A 162 3.04 -16.27 18.00
N GLU A 163 3.14 -16.75 19.23
CA GLU A 163 4.40 -17.26 19.78
C GLU A 163 4.45 -18.80 19.67
N PRO A 164 5.34 -19.39 18.86
CA PRO A 164 6.20 -18.78 17.83
C PRO A 164 5.43 -18.40 16.56
N VAL A 165 6.05 -17.57 15.70
CA VAL A 165 5.46 -17.16 14.42
C VAL A 165 5.17 -18.39 13.58
N ARG A 166 3.95 -18.48 13.06
CA ARG A 166 3.45 -19.67 12.37
C ARG A 166 3.59 -19.48 10.88
N TYR A 167 4.50 -20.27 10.30
CA TYR A 167 4.62 -20.42 8.87
C TYR A 167 3.62 -21.43 8.32
N GLY A 168 3.40 -21.38 7.01
CA GLY A 168 2.75 -22.48 6.30
C GLY A 168 3.51 -23.80 6.51
N PRO A 169 2.84 -24.95 6.35
CA PRO A 169 3.45 -26.25 6.60
C PRO A 169 4.64 -26.54 5.67
N ASP A 170 5.65 -27.22 6.24
CA ASP A 170 6.81 -27.82 5.57
C ASP A 170 7.79 -26.85 4.88
N ASP A 171 7.53 -26.47 3.62
CA ASP A 171 8.50 -25.72 2.81
C ASP A 171 8.87 -24.35 3.39
N PRO A 172 7.93 -23.51 3.87
CA PRO A 172 8.26 -22.21 4.44
C PRO A 172 9.18 -22.32 5.66
N VAL A 173 8.98 -23.32 6.51
CA VAL A 173 9.83 -23.57 7.69
C VAL A 173 11.26 -23.88 7.24
N TYR A 174 11.42 -24.65 6.16
CA TYR A 174 12.73 -24.94 5.62
C TYR A 174 13.40 -23.70 5.00
N HIS A 175 12.66 -22.85 4.31
CA HIS A 175 13.18 -21.54 3.85
C HIS A 175 13.68 -20.69 5.02
N MET A 176 12.91 -20.60 6.12
CA MET A 176 13.33 -19.86 7.31
C MET A 176 14.60 -20.42 7.93
N ARG A 177 14.74 -21.75 8.01
CA ARG A 177 15.97 -22.41 8.45
C ARG A 177 17.20 -21.97 7.63
N LEU A 178 17.05 -21.81 6.32
CA LEU A 178 18.14 -21.39 5.44
C LEU A 178 18.51 -19.93 5.66
N VAL A 179 17.52 -19.08 5.92
CA VAL A 179 17.73 -17.68 6.27
C VAL A 179 18.41 -17.53 7.62
N GLU A 180 17.97 -18.28 8.63
CA GLU A 180 18.61 -18.33 9.94
C GLU A 180 20.05 -18.83 9.83
N ASN A 181 20.30 -19.90 9.07
CA ASN A 181 21.66 -20.39 8.86
C ASN A 181 22.57 -19.34 8.22
N ALA A 182 22.06 -18.56 7.26
CA ALA A 182 22.84 -17.53 6.59
C ALA A 182 23.13 -16.32 7.50
N LEU A 183 22.11 -15.85 8.23
CA LEU A 183 22.19 -14.61 9.02
C LEU A 183 22.74 -14.81 10.43
N LEU A 184 22.28 -15.85 11.14
CA LEU A 184 22.68 -16.11 12.52
C LEU A 184 23.93 -16.99 12.60
N GLY A 185 24.27 -17.68 11.51
CA GLY A 185 25.50 -18.47 11.38
C GLY A 185 26.67 -17.69 10.79
N ASP A 186 26.53 -16.37 10.58
CA ASP A 186 27.57 -15.50 9.98
C ASP A 186 28.08 -15.98 8.60
N HIS A 187 27.21 -16.63 7.81
CA HIS A 187 27.56 -17.13 6.47
C HIS A 187 27.22 -16.13 5.35
N PHE A 188 26.41 -15.11 5.63
CA PHE A 188 26.07 -14.06 4.67
C PHE A 188 27.35 -13.42 4.06
N PRO A 189 27.48 -13.30 2.72
CA PRO A 189 26.44 -13.37 1.69
C PRO A 189 26.16 -14.76 1.09
N PHE A 190 26.74 -15.83 1.64
CA PHE A 190 26.59 -17.18 1.14
C PHE A 190 25.47 -17.95 1.86
N ARG A 191 24.94 -18.96 1.19
CA ARG A 191 23.99 -19.93 1.74
C ARG A 191 24.48 -21.35 1.48
N ILE A 192 24.04 -22.28 2.32
CA ILE A 192 24.31 -23.71 2.11
C ILE A 192 23.56 -24.25 0.88
N PHE A 193 24.18 -25.21 0.19
CA PHE A 193 23.58 -25.99 -0.91
C PHE A 193 23.47 -27.49 -0.58
N TYR A 194 23.94 -27.87 0.60
CA TYR A 194 23.81 -29.18 1.18
C TYR A 194 23.46 -29.03 2.66
N ASP A 195 22.43 -29.73 3.12
CA ASP A 195 22.04 -29.70 4.54
C ASP A 195 22.15 -31.10 5.16
N ALA A 196 23.15 -31.26 6.02
CA ALA A 196 23.40 -32.49 6.77
C ALA A 196 22.36 -32.73 7.89
N TYR A 197 21.57 -31.73 8.26
CA TYR A 197 20.53 -31.87 9.29
C TYR A 197 19.22 -32.47 8.73
N THR A 198 19.11 -32.59 7.41
CA THR A 198 17.99 -33.26 6.76
C THR A 198 18.35 -34.69 6.40
N TYR A 199 17.35 -35.56 6.19
CA TYR A 199 17.54 -36.93 5.70
C TYR A 199 18.68 -37.69 6.43
N PHE A 200 18.63 -37.70 7.76
CA PHE A 200 19.63 -38.39 8.57
C PHE A 200 19.63 -39.90 8.25
N PRO A 201 20.80 -40.56 8.10
CA PRO A 201 22.16 -40.05 8.37
C PRO A 201 22.89 -39.46 7.16
N PHE A 202 22.24 -39.33 6.01
CA PHE A 202 22.93 -39.00 4.77
C PHE A 202 23.05 -37.49 4.56
N GLY A 203 22.02 -36.70 4.86
CA GLY A 203 21.94 -35.31 4.39
C GLY A 203 21.22 -35.21 3.05
N SER A 204 20.86 -33.99 2.64
CA SER A 204 20.26 -33.78 1.31
C SER A 204 20.82 -32.53 0.62
N HIS A 205 20.89 -32.60 -0.72
CA HIS A 205 21.16 -31.44 -1.55
C HIS A 205 19.90 -30.58 -1.67
N LEU A 206 20.09 -29.26 -1.60
CA LEU A 206 18.98 -28.33 -1.76
C LEU A 206 18.56 -28.25 -3.22
N HIS A 207 17.27 -28.47 -3.47
CA HIS A 207 16.65 -28.23 -4.77
C HIS A 207 16.07 -26.81 -4.89
N PHE A 208 15.94 -26.08 -3.78
CA PHE A 208 15.44 -24.70 -3.76
C PHE A 208 16.44 -23.73 -4.38
N ALA A 209 15.97 -22.97 -5.37
CA ALA A 209 16.76 -21.94 -6.02
C ALA A 209 17.14 -20.80 -5.04
N PRO A 210 18.35 -20.23 -5.15
CA PRO A 210 18.87 -19.29 -4.15
C PRO A 210 18.18 -17.94 -4.13
N LEU A 211 17.54 -17.51 -5.22
CA LEU A 211 17.05 -16.13 -5.34
C LEU A 211 16.01 -15.78 -4.28
N TYR A 212 15.06 -16.68 -4.01
CA TYR A 212 13.99 -16.45 -3.04
C TYR A 212 14.56 -16.20 -1.64
N ASP A 213 15.44 -17.09 -1.17
CA ASP A 213 16.07 -16.99 0.13
C ASP A 213 17.03 -15.79 0.20
N GLN A 214 17.80 -15.55 -0.86
CA GLN A 214 18.82 -14.50 -0.87
C GLN A 214 18.20 -13.09 -0.77
N ILE A 215 17.06 -12.85 -1.41
CA ILE A 215 16.34 -11.57 -1.29
C ILE A 215 15.85 -11.39 0.15
N MET A 216 15.29 -12.44 0.75
CA MET A 216 14.80 -12.40 2.14
C MET A 216 15.93 -12.18 3.15
N ILE A 217 17.05 -12.88 2.98
CA ILE A 217 18.28 -12.72 3.77
C ILE A 217 18.79 -11.28 3.67
N PHE A 218 18.91 -10.75 2.44
CA PHE A 218 19.39 -9.40 2.20
C PHE A 218 18.46 -8.34 2.80
N ALA A 219 17.15 -8.51 2.67
CA ALA A 219 16.16 -7.60 3.26
C ALA A 219 16.28 -7.57 4.80
N ALA A 220 16.31 -8.74 5.45
CA ALA A 220 16.48 -8.82 6.90
C ALA A 220 17.81 -8.20 7.38
N TRP A 221 18.90 -8.43 6.64
CA TRP A 221 20.20 -7.83 6.93
C TRP A 221 20.19 -6.30 6.83
N ILE A 222 19.55 -5.74 5.79
CA ILE A 222 19.39 -4.29 5.64
C ILE A 222 18.56 -3.72 6.80
N ILE A 223 17.41 -4.32 7.10
CA ILE A 223 16.49 -3.82 8.14
C ILE A 223 17.16 -3.89 9.51
N GLY A 224 17.91 -4.97 9.79
CA GLY A 224 18.69 -5.13 11.01
C GLY A 224 19.97 -4.31 11.05
N MET A 225 20.33 -3.61 9.96
CA MET A 225 21.61 -2.91 9.80
C MET A 225 22.82 -3.79 10.17
N GLY A 226 22.76 -5.07 9.83
CA GLY A 226 23.76 -6.08 10.17
C GLY A 226 23.61 -6.75 11.55
N ASN A 227 22.74 -6.25 12.43
CA ASN A 227 22.41 -6.92 13.70
C ASN A 227 21.00 -7.52 13.62
N VAL A 228 20.94 -8.79 13.23
CA VAL A 228 19.69 -9.49 12.97
C VAL A 228 19.30 -10.34 14.17
N THR A 229 18.03 -10.25 14.59
CA THR A 229 17.44 -11.08 15.65
C THR A 229 16.46 -12.11 15.08
N HIS A 230 16.16 -13.18 15.82
CA HIS A 230 15.12 -14.15 15.41
C HIS A 230 13.77 -13.49 15.17
N ALA A 231 13.35 -12.57 16.04
CA ALA A 231 12.08 -11.86 15.87
C ALA A 231 12.04 -11.03 14.57
N LEU A 232 13.16 -10.43 14.17
CA LEU A 232 13.26 -9.71 12.90
C LEU A 232 13.20 -10.67 11.70
N ILE A 233 13.92 -11.78 11.75
CA ILE A 233 13.87 -12.84 10.73
C ILE A 233 12.44 -13.33 10.57
N ASP A 234 11.76 -13.56 11.69
CA ASP A 234 10.40 -14.08 11.68
C ASP A 234 9.40 -13.09 11.09
N ALA A 235 9.51 -11.81 11.47
CA ALA A 235 8.67 -10.76 10.91
C ALA A 235 8.90 -10.61 9.39
N VAL A 236 10.15 -10.57 8.96
CA VAL A 236 10.49 -10.47 7.53
C VAL A 236 9.96 -11.70 6.79
N GLY A 237 10.17 -12.90 7.30
CA GLY A 237 9.70 -14.15 6.71
C GLY A 237 8.18 -14.22 6.56
N ALA A 238 7.44 -13.73 7.55
CA ALA A 238 5.99 -13.66 7.53
C ALA A 238 5.44 -12.66 6.51
N TYR A 239 6.05 -11.47 6.40
CA TYR A 239 5.60 -10.43 5.47
C TYR A 239 6.10 -10.62 4.03
N TYR A 240 7.23 -11.31 3.84
CA TYR A 240 7.87 -11.49 2.53
C TYR A 240 6.93 -12.03 1.43
N PRO A 241 6.18 -13.14 1.63
CA PRO A 241 5.25 -13.62 0.60
C PRO A 241 4.07 -12.67 0.36
N ALA A 242 3.65 -11.89 1.37
CA ALA A 242 2.57 -10.92 1.22
C ALA A 242 2.99 -9.70 0.39
N ILE A 243 4.26 -9.30 0.43
CA ILE A 243 4.80 -8.19 -0.36
C ILE A 243 4.99 -8.58 -1.82
N LEU A 244 5.36 -9.84 -2.09
CA LEU A 244 5.62 -10.32 -3.44
C LEU A 244 4.35 -10.60 -4.27
N GLY A 245 3.20 -10.85 -3.63
CA GLY A 245 1.96 -11.31 -4.28
C GLY A 245 0.83 -10.28 -4.32
#